data_AF-A0A1W1X149-F1
#
_entry.id   AF-A0A1W1X149-F1
#
_cell.length_a   1.000
_cell.length_b   1.000
_cell.length_c   1.000
_cell.angle_alpha   90.00
_cell.angle_beta   90.00
_cell.angle_gamma   90.00
#
_symmetry.space_group_name_H-M   'P 1'
#
loop_
_entity.id
_entity.type
_entity.pdbx_description
1 polymer ?
#
loop_
_entity_poly.entity_id
_entity_poly.type
_entity_poly.pdbx_seq_one_letter_code
_entity_poly.pdbx_strand_id
1 'polypeptide(L)'
;MLRIFDYKLGIDRRFRLPRYWSNRELAKFAPLFEGHVVNASAWKDEDKEGTHYRDYFVKANTYWITNWKSQAKGFQGYENEIFLDLEQDLPHDLLDRFDVVFNHTTLEHIFDARKAFQNICLMTRDVVIVCVPFLQPYHTNYGDYWRFSPLAVRRLFKKNGLEVLYLSYNDHRMSSVYVFAIGSKQPEKWKAVFADHGSLSEDTWLCDTGVGYAALTNLLHKIRKVPRRMPSFIEKKSKDRTG
;
A
#
# COMPACT_ATOMS: atom_id res chain seq x y z
N MET A 1 -1.56 21.41 4.11
CA MET A 1 -0.82 21.76 5.34
C MET A 1 -1.61 21.28 6.56
N LEU A 2 -1.63 19.97 6.81
CA LEU A 2 -2.39 19.21 7.83
C LEU A 2 -1.60 17.89 7.99
N ARG A 3 -1.26 17.26 9.13
CA ARG A 3 -1.48 17.48 10.57
C ARG A 3 -0.28 16.84 11.29
N ILE A 4 0.55 17.61 11.99
CA ILE A 4 1.58 17.04 12.88
C ILE A 4 0.96 16.65 14.25
N PHE A 5 -0.27 17.08 14.55
CA PHE A 5 -0.89 17.02 15.87
C PHE A 5 -1.85 15.85 16.14
N ASP A 6 -2.12 14.95 15.18
CA ASP A 6 -3.10 13.86 15.36
C ASP A 6 -2.50 12.53 15.88
N TYR A 7 -1.20 12.50 16.19
CA TYR A 7 -0.51 11.30 16.64
C TYR A 7 -0.07 11.43 18.10
N LYS A 8 -0.25 10.36 18.88
CA LYS A 8 0.23 10.29 20.27
C LYS A 8 1.71 10.69 20.34
N LEU A 9 2.05 11.61 21.25
CA LEU A 9 3.44 11.99 21.51
C LEU A 9 4.28 10.73 21.82
N GLY A 10 5.46 10.62 21.20
CA GLY A 10 6.38 9.49 21.44
C GLY A 10 6.06 8.18 20.70
N ILE A 11 5.12 8.19 19.73
CA ILE A 11 4.84 7.01 18.90
C ILE A 11 6.09 6.54 18.13
N ASP A 12 6.33 5.22 18.09
CA ASP A 12 7.37 4.64 17.26
C ASP A 12 7.10 4.93 15.78
N ARG A 13 7.89 5.84 15.22
CA ARG A 13 7.75 6.29 13.84
C ARG A 13 8.11 5.20 12.82
N ARG A 14 8.93 4.22 13.20
CA ARG A 14 9.39 3.19 12.27
C ARG A 14 8.31 2.16 11.99
N PHE A 15 7.64 1.63 13.01
CA PHE A 15 6.68 0.53 12.82
C PHE A 15 5.24 0.87 13.25
N ARG A 16 5.03 1.83 14.16
CA ARG A 16 3.69 2.14 14.68
C ARG A 16 2.99 3.26 13.91
N LEU A 17 3.72 4.32 13.55
CA LEU A 17 3.14 5.45 12.81
C LEU A 17 2.52 5.06 11.45
N PRO A 18 3.17 4.24 10.60
CA PRO A 18 2.57 3.81 9.33
C PRO A 18 1.32 2.95 9.54
N ARG A 19 1.33 2.11 10.59
CA ARG A 19 0.17 1.29 10.95
C ARG A 19 -1.00 2.14 11.41
N TYR A 20 -0.78 3.11 12.31
CA TYR A 20 -1.82 4.06 12.71
C TYR A 20 -2.42 4.78 11.50
N TRP A 21 -1.57 5.27 10.58
CA TRP A 21 -2.06 5.88 9.35
C TRP A 21 -2.93 4.92 8.53
N SER A 22 -2.48 3.68 8.31
CA SER A 22 -3.24 2.70 7.54
C SER A 22 -4.56 2.31 8.21
N ASN A 23 -4.62 2.28 9.54
CA ASN A 23 -5.83 2.03 10.30
C ASN A 23 -6.83 3.19 10.13
N ARG A 24 -6.35 4.44 10.05
CA ARG A 24 -7.17 5.60 9.71
C ARG A 24 -7.67 5.56 8.28
N GLU A 25 -6.87 5.11 7.32
CA GLU A 25 -7.35 4.86 5.96
C GLU A 25 -8.45 3.79 5.95
N LEU A 26 -8.24 2.66 6.63
CA LEU A 26 -9.25 1.62 6.75
C LEU A 26 -10.55 2.14 7.37
N ALA A 27 -10.47 2.95 8.43
CA ALA A 27 -11.64 3.53 9.10
C ALA A 27 -12.50 4.43 8.20
N LYS A 28 -11.93 5.04 7.17
CA LYS A 28 -12.69 5.85 6.21
C LYS A 28 -13.57 4.99 5.31
N PHE A 29 -13.06 3.83 4.89
CA PHE A 29 -13.66 3.05 3.81
C PHE A 29 -14.36 1.77 4.27
N ALA A 30 -13.87 1.11 5.33
CA ALA A 30 -14.47 -0.14 5.83
C ALA A 30 -15.97 -0.05 6.14
N PRO A 31 -16.50 1.07 6.69
CA PRO A 31 -17.95 1.22 6.91
C PRO A 31 -18.82 1.29 5.65
N LEU A 32 -18.20 1.43 4.47
CA LEU A 32 -18.89 1.50 3.17
C LEU A 32 -19.22 0.11 2.63
N PHE A 33 -18.53 -0.93 3.12
CA PHE A 33 -18.65 -2.28 2.59
C PHE A 33 -19.52 -3.16 3.50
N GLU A 34 -20.33 -3.99 2.87
CA GLU A 34 -21.33 -4.84 3.51
C GLU A 34 -21.11 -6.31 3.10
N GLY A 35 -21.79 -7.24 3.77
CA GLY A 35 -21.74 -8.66 3.40
C GLY A 35 -20.65 -9.46 4.10
N HIS A 36 -20.08 -10.45 3.42
CA HIS A 36 -19.09 -11.37 3.96
C HIS A 36 -17.68 -10.80 3.79
N VAL A 37 -17.00 -10.54 4.90
CA VAL A 37 -15.64 -9.98 4.92
C VAL A 37 -14.65 -11.05 5.39
N VAL A 38 -13.46 -11.07 4.80
CA VAL A 38 -12.33 -11.85 5.31
C VAL A 38 -11.08 -10.99 5.44
N ASN A 39 -10.36 -11.12 6.56
CA ASN A 39 -8.99 -10.64 6.69
C ASN A 39 -8.02 -11.79 6.40
N ALA A 40 -7.38 -11.74 5.25
CA ALA A 40 -6.46 -12.76 4.78
C ALA A 40 -5.12 -12.62 5.51
N SER A 41 -4.66 -13.71 6.13
CA SER A 41 -3.45 -13.74 6.98
C SER A 41 -3.51 -12.78 8.17
N ALA A 42 -4.64 -12.77 8.88
CA ALA A 42 -4.95 -11.79 9.92
C ALA A 42 -4.12 -11.93 11.21
N TRP A 43 -3.47 -13.07 11.42
CA TRP A 43 -2.96 -13.50 12.72
C TRP A 43 -4.05 -13.39 13.79
N LYS A 44 -3.86 -12.52 14.79
CA LYS A 44 -4.79 -12.24 15.89
C LYS A 44 -5.87 -11.21 15.56
N ASP A 45 -5.88 -10.67 14.35
CA ASP A 45 -6.76 -9.59 13.93
C ASP A 45 -6.61 -8.27 14.73
N GLU A 46 -5.53 -8.13 15.52
CA GLU A 46 -5.29 -6.94 16.35
C GLU A 46 -4.77 -5.76 15.51
N ASP A 47 -5.38 -4.59 15.66
CA ASP A 47 -5.03 -3.36 14.94
C ASP A 47 -3.76 -2.67 15.45
N LYS A 48 -3.26 -3.13 16.61
CA LYS A 48 -2.10 -2.61 17.35
C LYS A 48 -2.30 -1.22 17.97
N GLU A 49 -3.54 -0.78 18.12
CA GLU A 49 -3.97 0.40 18.89
C GLU A 49 -4.92 0.06 20.05
N GLY A 50 -5.35 -1.20 20.14
CA GLY A 50 -6.15 -1.72 21.26
C GLY A 50 -7.51 -2.27 20.84
N THR A 51 -7.78 -2.37 19.54
CA THR A 51 -9.00 -2.96 18.97
C THR A 51 -8.65 -4.03 17.93
N HIS A 52 -9.65 -4.49 17.17
CA HIS A 52 -9.46 -5.50 16.12
C HIS A 52 -9.85 -4.94 14.75
N TYR A 53 -9.29 -5.50 13.69
CA TYR A 53 -9.61 -5.09 12.32
C TYR A 53 -11.07 -5.37 11.95
N ARG A 54 -11.69 -6.41 12.52
CA ARG A 54 -13.12 -6.67 12.38
C ARG A 54 -14.00 -5.48 12.79
N ASP A 55 -13.56 -4.69 13.77
CA ASP A 55 -14.37 -3.62 14.37
C ASP A 55 -14.53 -2.43 13.39
N TYR A 56 -13.72 -2.33 12.33
CA TYR A 56 -13.87 -1.32 11.28
C TYR A 56 -14.96 -1.67 10.26
N PHE A 57 -15.27 -2.95 10.09
CA PHE A 57 -16.26 -3.44 9.13
C PHE A 57 -17.65 -3.53 9.77
N VAL A 58 -18.15 -2.40 10.27
CA VAL A 58 -19.39 -2.31 11.07
C VAL A 58 -20.67 -2.78 10.36
N LYS A 59 -20.64 -2.92 9.04
CA LYS A 59 -21.75 -3.42 8.22
C LYS A 59 -21.53 -4.84 7.66
N ALA A 60 -20.49 -5.53 8.10
CA ALA A 60 -20.28 -6.93 7.71
C ALA A 60 -21.38 -7.82 8.30
N ASN A 61 -21.95 -8.68 7.46
CA ASN A 61 -22.87 -9.74 7.89
C ASN A 61 -22.11 -10.85 8.62
N THR A 62 -20.90 -11.17 8.14
CA THR A 62 -19.99 -12.11 8.80
C THR A 62 -18.56 -11.64 8.60
N TYR A 63 -17.71 -11.93 9.59
CA TYR A 63 -16.28 -11.66 9.52
C TYR A 63 -15.49 -12.96 9.69
N TRP A 64 -14.58 -13.21 8.76
CA TRP A 64 -13.69 -14.36 8.77
C TRP A 64 -12.24 -13.89 8.84
N ILE A 65 -11.38 -14.78 9.28
CA ILE A 65 -9.94 -14.62 9.13
C ILE A 65 -9.37 -15.84 8.42
N THR A 66 -8.31 -15.65 7.65
CA THR A 66 -7.49 -16.78 7.20
C THR A 66 -6.14 -16.71 7.86
N ASN A 67 -5.56 -17.88 8.14
CA ASN A 67 -4.22 -18.00 8.69
C ASN A 67 -3.55 -19.27 8.18
N TRP A 68 -2.22 -19.23 8.06
CA TRP A 68 -1.44 -20.39 7.63
C TRP A 68 -1.02 -21.24 8.85
N LYS A 69 0.28 -21.42 9.11
CA LYS A 69 0.78 -22.30 10.17
C LYS A 69 0.84 -21.60 11.53
N SER A 70 0.35 -22.26 12.57
CA SER A 70 0.44 -21.80 13.98
C SER A 70 1.88 -21.45 14.41
N GLN A 71 2.87 -22.17 13.90
CA GLN A 71 4.31 -21.93 14.13
C GLN A 71 4.82 -20.59 13.58
N ALA A 72 4.10 -19.98 12.64
CA ALA A 72 4.42 -18.69 12.04
C ALA A 72 3.46 -17.59 12.53
N LYS A 73 2.98 -17.67 13.78
CA LYS A 73 1.89 -16.80 14.28
C LYS A 73 0.64 -16.95 13.39
N GLY A 74 0.29 -18.17 13.02
CA GLY A 74 -0.89 -18.48 12.21
C GLY A 74 -1.97 -19.20 13.02
N PHE A 75 -2.64 -20.17 12.38
CA PHE A 75 -3.92 -20.76 12.81
C PHE A 75 -4.07 -20.95 14.33
N GLN A 76 -5.13 -20.38 14.90
CA GLN A 76 -5.35 -20.30 16.34
C GLN A 76 -6.55 -21.12 16.85
N GLY A 77 -7.44 -21.56 15.95
CA GLY A 77 -8.71 -22.21 16.27
C GLY A 77 -9.82 -21.24 16.65
N TYR A 78 -9.78 -19.99 16.20
CA TYR A 78 -10.87 -19.04 16.43
C TYR A 78 -12.12 -19.40 15.62
N GLU A 79 -13.28 -18.93 16.09
CA GLU A 79 -14.50 -18.97 15.30
C GLU A 79 -14.30 -18.20 13.98
N ASN A 80 -14.78 -18.78 12.87
CA ASN A 80 -14.61 -18.23 11.52
C ASN A 80 -13.14 -18.06 11.07
N GLU A 81 -12.24 -18.91 11.56
CA GLU A 81 -10.86 -19.00 11.08
C GLU A 81 -10.69 -20.12 10.05
N ILE A 82 -10.05 -19.79 8.92
CA ILE A 82 -9.78 -20.71 7.82
C ILE A 82 -8.27 -20.94 7.72
N PHE A 83 -7.84 -22.20 7.70
CA PHE A 83 -6.46 -22.52 7.35
C PHE A 83 -6.24 -22.26 5.85
N LEU A 84 -5.31 -21.36 5.51
CA LEU A 84 -5.00 -21.02 4.13
C LEU A 84 -3.51 -20.75 3.94
N ASP A 85 -2.91 -21.44 2.98
CA ASP A 85 -1.60 -21.12 2.42
C ASP A 85 -1.79 -20.33 1.13
N LEU A 86 -1.39 -19.05 1.14
CA LEU A 86 -1.55 -18.18 -0.02
C LEU A 86 -0.57 -18.49 -1.17
N GLU A 87 0.47 -19.30 -0.94
CA GLU A 87 1.40 -19.73 -2.00
C GLU A 87 0.88 -20.95 -2.79
N GLN A 88 -0.14 -21.64 -2.28
CA GLN A 88 -0.74 -22.80 -2.95
C GLN A 88 -1.91 -22.40 -3.85
N ASP A 89 -2.43 -23.35 -4.63
CA ASP A 89 -3.68 -23.14 -5.35
C ASP A 89 -4.84 -22.87 -4.39
N LEU A 90 -5.65 -21.86 -4.71
CA LEU A 90 -6.79 -21.48 -3.87
C LEU A 90 -7.83 -22.62 -3.86
N PRO A 91 -8.25 -23.10 -2.68
CA PRO A 91 -9.35 -24.05 -2.58
C PRO A 91 -10.61 -23.55 -3.29
N HIS A 92 -11.28 -24.45 -4.01
CA HIS A 92 -12.41 -24.09 -4.88
C HIS A 92 -13.57 -23.43 -4.10
N ASP A 93 -13.79 -23.84 -2.86
CA ASP A 93 -14.82 -23.29 -1.96
C ASP A 93 -14.53 -21.87 -1.47
N LEU A 94 -13.32 -21.35 -1.71
CA LEU A 94 -12.95 -19.97 -1.38
C LEU A 94 -13.05 -19.02 -2.59
N LEU A 95 -13.26 -19.52 -3.80
CA LEU A 95 -13.45 -18.69 -4.99
C LEU A 95 -14.73 -17.86 -4.84
N ASP A 96 -14.61 -16.54 -5.02
CA ASP A 96 -15.74 -15.60 -4.96
C ASP A 96 -16.59 -15.77 -3.68
N ARG A 97 -15.98 -16.20 -2.56
CA ARG A 97 -16.70 -16.47 -1.30
C ARG A 97 -17.06 -15.19 -0.56
N PHE A 98 -16.17 -14.19 -0.58
CA PHE A 98 -16.30 -12.99 0.25
C PHE A 98 -16.68 -11.78 -0.59
N ASP A 99 -17.52 -10.89 -0.08
CA ASP A 99 -17.77 -9.59 -0.73
C ASP A 99 -16.53 -8.69 -0.67
N VAL A 100 -15.77 -8.81 0.42
CA VAL A 100 -14.57 -8.01 0.70
C VAL A 100 -13.44 -8.90 1.21
N VAL A 101 -12.27 -8.75 0.63
CA VAL A 101 -11.03 -9.35 1.14
C VAL A 101 -10.07 -8.24 1.57
N PHE A 102 -9.69 -8.25 2.85
CA PHE A 102 -8.70 -7.35 3.41
C PHE A 102 -7.38 -8.09 3.64
N ASN A 103 -6.24 -7.46 3.36
CA ASN A 103 -4.92 -7.98 3.73
C ASN A 103 -4.01 -6.85 4.22
N HIS A 104 -3.34 -7.07 5.35
CA HIS A 104 -2.53 -6.04 6.00
C HIS A 104 -1.15 -6.56 6.40
N THR A 105 -0.09 -6.00 5.81
CA THR A 105 1.32 -6.24 6.16
C THR A 105 1.66 -7.73 6.27
N THR A 106 1.32 -8.50 5.22
CA THR A 106 1.68 -9.92 5.12
C THR A 106 2.37 -10.26 3.80
N LEU A 107 1.98 -9.63 2.69
CA LEU A 107 2.50 -9.96 1.36
C LEU A 107 4.03 -9.78 1.23
N GLU A 108 4.64 -8.92 2.05
CA GLU A 108 6.10 -8.74 2.13
C GLU A 108 6.82 -9.99 2.66
N HIS A 109 6.12 -10.83 3.42
CA HIS A 109 6.64 -12.04 4.04
C HIS A 109 6.39 -13.30 3.19
N ILE A 110 5.70 -13.18 2.06
CA ILE A 110 5.39 -14.31 1.17
C ILE A 110 6.32 -14.26 -0.04
N PHE A 111 7.03 -15.36 -0.33
CA PHE A 111 8.01 -15.37 -1.41
C PHE A 111 7.31 -15.29 -2.78
N ASP A 112 6.30 -16.13 -3.04
CA ASP A 112 5.45 -16.01 -4.22
C ASP A 112 4.30 -15.00 -4.01
N ALA A 113 4.67 -13.74 -3.81
CA ALA A 113 3.73 -12.66 -3.59
C ALA A 113 2.73 -12.45 -4.74
N ARG A 114 3.07 -12.85 -5.98
CA ARG A 114 2.17 -12.72 -7.13
C ARG A 114 1.04 -13.74 -7.06
N LYS A 115 1.36 -15.00 -6.74
CA LYS A 115 0.36 -16.04 -6.48
C LYS A 115 -0.52 -15.68 -5.29
N ALA A 116 0.07 -15.21 -4.20
CA ALA A 116 -0.68 -14.78 -3.02
C ALA A 116 -1.65 -13.63 -3.33
N PHE A 117 -1.19 -12.60 -4.05
CA PHE A 117 -2.05 -11.49 -4.47
C PHE A 117 -3.19 -11.97 -5.39
N GLN A 118 -2.90 -12.88 -6.33
CA GLN A 118 -3.92 -13.48 -7.18
C GLN A 118 -4.97 -14.23 -6.36
N ASN A 119 -4.56 -15.06 -5.40
CA ASN A 119 -5.48 -15.79 -4.52
C ASN A 119 -6.36 -14.83 -3.70
N ILE A 120 -5.80 -13.74 -3.18
CA ILE A 120 -6.55 -12.66 -2.52
C ILE A 120 -7.63 -12.08 -3.45
N CYS A 121 -7.30 -11.80 -4.71
CA CYS A 121 -8.26 -11.30 -5.69
C CYS A 121 -9.32 -12.34 -6.12
N LEU A 122 -8.97 -13.62 -6.14
CA LEU A 122 -9.88 -14.71 -6.46
C LEU A 122 -10.89 -15.00 -5.34
N MET A 123 -10.55 -14.69 -4.09
CA MET A 123 -11.47 -14.86 -2.96
C MET A 123 -12.62 -13.85 -2.92
N THR A 124 -12.46 -12.69 -3.57
CA THR A 124 -13.47 -11.62 -3.52
C THR A 124 -14.50 -11.73 -4.64
N ARG A 125 -15.76 -11.39 -4.35
CA ARG A 125 -16.80 -11.11 -5.34
C ARG A 125 -16.67 -9.72 -5.93
N ASP A 126 -16.08 -8.79 -5.19
CA ASP A 126 -15.94 -7.42 -5.66
C ASP A 126 -14.70 -6.72 -5.10
N VAL A 127 -14.65 -6.48 -3.79
CA VAL A 127 -13.69 -5.55 -3.20
C VAL A 127 -12.47 -6.26 -2.63
N VAL A 128 -11.29 -5.71 -2.87
CA VAL A 128 -10.04 -6.08 -2.18
C VAL A 128 -9.40 -4.82 -1.61
N ILE A 129 -8.99 -4.90 -0.34
CA ILE A 129 -8.24 -3.85 0.35
C ILE A 129 -6.87 -4.42 0.71
N VAL A 130 -5.79 -3.77 0.28
CA VAL A 130 -4.42 -4.16 0.64
C VAL A 130 -3.66 -3.03 1.29
N CYS A 131 -2.91 -3.36 2.34
CA CYS A 131 -1.92 -2.48 2.94
C CYS A 131 -0.56 -3.18 2.97
N VAL A 132 0.44 -2.60 2.28
CA VAL A 132 1.76 -3.23 2.09
C VAL A 132 2.90 -2.23 2.29
N PRO A 133 4.08 -2.67 2.76
CA PRO A 133 5.21 -1.77 2.93
C PRO A 133 5.86 -1.41 1.59
N PHE A 134 6.13 -0.12 1.40
CA PHE A 134 6.94 0.40 0.29
C PHE A 134 8.36 0.75 0.73
N LEU A 135 8.51 1.56 1.78
CA LEU A 135 9.81 1.90 2.35
C LEU A 135 9.80 1.52 3.82
N GLN A 136 10.37 0.36 4.15
CA GLN A 136 10.47 -0.12 5.52
C GLN A 136 11.81 -0.81 5.73
N PRO A 137 12.50 -0.59 6.86
CA PRO A 137 13.71 -1.32 7.19
C PRO A 137 13.49 -2.84 7.15
N TYR A 138 14.53 -3.56 6.73
CA TYR A 138 14.53 -5.02 6.72
C TYR A 138 14.27 -5.60 8.12
N HIS A 139 13.41 -6.62 8.23
CA HIS A 139 13.08 -7.26 9.50
C HIS A 139 12.71 -8.76 9.34
N THR A 140 13.43 -9.67 9.99
CA THR A 140 13.52 -11.09 9.58
C THR A 140 12.61 -12.08 10.28
N ASN A 141 11.71 -11.64 11.15
CA ASN A 141 11.05 -12.56 12.09
C ASN A 141 10.29 -13.71 11.40
N TYR A 142 9.79 -13.53 10.17
CA TYR A 142 9.02 -14.54 9.41
C TYR A 142 9.32 -14.51 7.90
N GLY A 143 10.55 -14.12 7.51
CA GLY A 143 10.90 -13.78 6.11
C GLY A 143 10.62 -12.31 5.80
N ASP A 144 11.32 -11.70 4.85
CA ASP A 144 11.12 -10.30 4.44
C ASP A 144 11.67 -10.11 3.02
N TYR A 145 10.79 -10.26 2.03
CA TYR A 145 11.14 -10.46 0.63
C TYR A 145 10.84 -9.25 -0.24
N TRP A 146 9.74 -8.53 0.02
CA TRP A 146 9.20 -7.58 -0.94
C TRP A 146 8.95 -6.18 -0.38
N ARG A 147 9.14 -5.20 -1.25
CA ARG A 147 8.72 -3.80 -1.07
C ARG A 147 7.84 -3.42 -2.25
N PHE A 148 6.59 -3.10 -1.97
CA PHE A 148 5.59 -2.87 -3.01
C PHE A 148 5.47 -1.38 -3.30
N SER A 149 5.87 -0.96 -4.50
CA SER A 149 5.58 0.39 -4.96
C SER A 149 4.09 0.54 -5.29
N PRO A 150 3.52 1.76 -5.19
CA PRO A 150 2.15 2.03 -5.63
C PRO A 150 1.84 1.57 -7.06
N LEU A 151 2.78 1.74 -7.98
CA LEU A 151 2.61 1.27 -9.37
C LEU A 151 2.58 -0.26 -9.46
N ALA A 152 3.36 -0.96 -8.64
CA ALA A 152 3.32 -2.42 -8.57
C ALA A 152 1.94 -2.90 -8.07
N VAL A 153 1.42 -2.31 -7.00
CA VAL A 153 0.09 -2.63 -6.45
C VAL A 153 -1.01 -2.39 -7.50
N ARG A 154 -1.00 -1.23 -8.17
CA ARG A 154 -1.96 -0.93 -9.25
C ARG A 154 -1.89 -1.95 -10.39
N ARG A 155 -0.69 -2.37 -10.80
CA ARG A 155 -0.51 -3.35 -11.86
C ARG A 155 -0.94 -4.76 -11.42
N LEU A 156 -0.75 -5.11 -10.16
CA LEU A 156 -1.21 -6.38 -9.58
C LEU A 156 -2.75 -6.45 -9.57
N PHE A 157 -3.45 -5.39 -9.17
CA PHE A 157 -4.91 -5.33 -9.28
C PHE A 157 -5.38 -5.51 -10.73
N LYS A 158 -4.83 -4.71 -11.65
CA LYS A 158 -5.22 -4.77 -13.07
C LYS A 158 -4.99 -6.16 -13.67
N LYS A 159 -3.89 -6.83 -13.32
CA LYS A 159 -3.59 -8.19 -13.81
C LYS A 159 -4.62 -9.22 -13.33
N ASN A 160 -5.26 -8.98 -12.19
CA ASN A 160 -6.25 -9.87 -11.59
C ASN A 160 -7.70 -9.44 -11.88
N GLY A 161 -7.91 -8.50 -12.81
CA GLY A 161 -9.26 -8.08 -13.22
C GLY A 161 -9.94 -7.09 -12.27
N LEU A 162 -9.18 -6.40 -11.41
CA LEU A 162 -9.69 -5.35 -10.55
C LEU A 162 -9.20 -3.97 -11.01
N GLU A 163 -10.08 -2.98 -10.95
CA GLU A 163 -9.73 -1.57 -11.11
C GLU A 163 -9.47 -0.94 -9.74
N VAL A 164 -8.45 -0.08 -9.66
CA VAL A 164 -8.10 0.60 -8.41
C VAL A 164 -9.06 1.76 -8.19
N LEU A 165 -9.85 1.68 -7.12
CA LEU A 165 -10.75 2.74 -6.67
C LEU A 165 -10.03 3.82 -5.87
N TYR A 166 -9.07 3.38 -5.05
CA TYR A 166 -8.33 4.25 -4.16
C TYR A 166 -6.91 3.75 -3.99
N LEU A 167 -5.95 4.65 -3.95
CA LEU A 167 -4.58 4.35 -3.57
C LEU A 167 -3.95 5.56 -2.92
N SER A 168 -3.40 5.35 -1.73
CA SER A 168 -2.68 6.37 -0.97
C SER A 168 -1.46 5.77 -0.28
N TYR A 169 -0.60 6.63 0.25
CA TYR A 169 0.56 6.27 1.03
C TYR A 169 0.82 7.33 2.09
N ASN A 170 1.46 6.94 3.19
CA ASN A 170 1.85 7.93 4.20
C ASN A 170 3.12 8.69 3.79
N ASP A 171 3.17 9.98 4.09
CA ASP A 171 4.29 10.87 3.76
C ASP A 171 5.04 11.41 4.99
N HIS A 172 4.72 10.87 6.18
CA HIS A 172 5.36 11.30 7.42
C HIS A 172 6.89 11.23 7.33
N ARG A 173 7.55 12.32 7.76
CA ARG A 173 9.02 12.36 7.81
C ARG A 173 9.56 11.32 8.78
N MET A 174 10.71 10.72 8.45
CA MET A 174 11.42 9.79 9.33
C MET A 174 10.56 8.59 9.77
N SER A 175 9.66 8.11 8.91
CA SER A 175 8.85 6.92 9.15
C SER A 175 9.02 5.92 8.02
N SER A 176 8.62 4.67 8.26
CA SER A 176 8.38 3.77 7.14
C SER A 176 7.20 4.29 6.32
N VAL A 177 7.07 3.83 5.08
CA VAL A 177 6.01 4.19 4.14
C VAL A 177 5.25 2.94 3.75
N TYR A 178 3.95 2.95 4.03
CA TYR A 178 2.99 1.95 3.61
C TYR A 178 2.16 2.48 2.45
N VAL A 179 1.72 1.57 1.62
CA VAL A 179 0.75 1.80 0.55
C VAL A 179 -0.56 1.18 0.98
N PHE A 180 -1.63 1.95 0.90
CA PHE A 180 -2.99 1.50 1.12
C PHE A 180 -3.74 1.60 -0.20
N ALA A 181 -4.38 0.51 -0.64
CA ALA A 181 -5.09 0.49 -1.90
C ALA A 181 -6.38 -0.33 -1.81
N ILE A 182 -7.39 0.11 -2.58
CA ILE A 182 -8.68 -0.55 -2.73
C ILE A 182 -8.88 -0.83 -4.21
N GLY A 183 -9.12 -2.09 -4.55
CA GLY A 183 -9.50 -2.54 -5.88
C GLY A 183 -10.92 -3.10 -5.89
N SER A 184 -11.60 -3.01 -7.04
CA SER A 184 -12.95 -3.56 -7.24
C SER A 184 -13.08 -4.26 -8.59
N LYS A 185 -13.85 -5.36 -8.63
CA LYS A 185 -14.28 -6.00 -9.89
C LYS A 185 -15.42 -5.23 -10.57
N GLN A 186 -16.17 -4.42 -9.81
CA GLN A 186 -17.33 -3.64 -10.27
C GLN A 186 -17.15 -2.13 -9.98
N PRO A 187 -16.15 -1.46 -10.58
CA PRO A 187 -15.80 -0.09 -10.20
C PRO A 187 -16.91 0.94 -10.39
N GLU A 188 -17.81 0.71 -11.35
CA GLU A 188 -18.97 1.55 -11.63
C GLU A 188 -19.89 1.72 -10.41
N LYS A 189 -20.05 0.68 -9.58
CA LYS A 189 -20.84 0.70 -8.35
C LYS A 189 -20.31 1.74 -7.35
N TRP A 190 -19.02 2.02 -7.41
CA TRP A 190 -18.30 2.80 -6.41
C TRP A 190 -17.93 4.22 -6.88
N LYS A 191 -18.20 4.56 -8.15
CA LYS A 191 -17.82 5.86 -8.73
C LYS A 191 -18.28 7.05 -7.91
N ALA A 192 -19.55 7.10 -7.52
CA ALA A 192 -20.09 8.22 -6.74
C ALA A 192 -19.47 8.33 -5.34
N VAL A 193 -19.13 7.19 -4.73
CA VAL A 193 -18.55 7.12 -3.39
C VAL A 193 -17.09 7.58 -3.40
N PHE A 194 -16.33 7.23 -4.45
CA PHE A 194 -14.90 7.52 -4.55
C PHE A 194 -14.56 8.79 -5.34
N ALA A 195 -15.54 9.45 -5.96
CA ALA A 195 -15.34 10.67 -6.76
C ALA A 195 -14.58 11.77 -5.99
N ASP A 196 -14.87 11.94 -4.70
CA ASP A 196 -14.29 13.00 -3.86
C ASP A 196 -12.92 12.62 -3.26
N HIS A 197 -12.49 11.37 -3.41
CA HIS A 197 -11.26 10.87 -2.80
C HIS A 197 -10.02 11.02 -3.68
N GLY A 198 -10.20 11.57 -4.89
CA GLY A 198 -9.14 11.84 -5.86
C GLY A 198 -8.59 10.56 -6.49
N SER A 199 -8.43 10.57 -7.81
CA SER A 199 -7.56 9.60 -8.46
C SER A 199 -6.10 9.94 -8.11
N LEU A 200 -5.24 8.93 -8.01
CA LEU A 200 -3.79 9.16 -8.05
C LEU A 200 -3.48 9.97 -9.31
N SER A 201 -3.00 11.20 -9.17
CA SER A 201 -2.22 11.78 -10.25
C SER A 201 -0.82 11.17 -10.18
N GLU A 202 -0.31 10.64 -11.29
CA GLU A 202 1.11 10.23 -11.34
C GLU A 202 2.03 11.43 -11.05
N ASP A 203 1.51 12.64 -11.23
CA ASP A 203 2.15 13.92 -10.93
C ASP A 203 2.33 14.18 -9.42
N THR A 204 1.65 13.45 -8.52
CA THR A 204 1.82 13.66 -7.07
C THR A 204 3.17 13.15 -6.56
N TRP A 205 3.92 12.39 -7.37
CA TRP A 205 5.31 12.04 -7.11
C TRP A 205 6.22 13.20 -7.47
N LEU A 206 6.22 14.26 -6.65
CA LEU A 206 7.26 15.27 -6.71
C LEU A 206 8.59 14.61 -6.32
N CYS A 207 9.36 14.22 -7.34
CA CYS A 207 10.66 13.57 -7.25
C CYS A 207 11.63 14.34 -6.31
N ASP A 208 11.38 15.63 -6.11
CA ASP A 208 12.21 16.54 -5.32
C ASP A 208 11.95 16.53 -3.81
N THR A 209 10.83 15.97 -3.31
CA THR A 209 10.50 16.00 -1.87
C THR A 209 10.70 14.68 -1.14
N GLY A 210 10.85 13.56 -1.85
CA GLY A 210 11.23 12.25 -1.32
C GLY A 210 10.31 11.72 -0.20
N VAL A 211 9.36 10.85 -0.54
CA VAL A 211 8.42 10.26 0.44
C VAL A 211 9.17 9.46 1.51
N GLY A 212 8.92 9.77 2.79
CA GLY A 212 9.50 9.06 3.93
C GLY A 212 11.03 9.15 4.06
N TYR A 213 11.70 9.96 3.22
CA TYR A 213 13.14 9.98 3.14
C TYR A 213 13.76 10.90 4.19
N ALA A 214 14.80 10.40 4.85
CA ALA A 214 15.64 11.15 5.78
C ALA A 214 16.91 11.70 5.11
N ALA A 215 17.23 11.28 3.88
CA ALA A 215 18.54 11.61 3.37
C ALA A 215 18.61 13.09 3.04
N LEU A 216 19.61 13.73 3.64
CA LEU A 216 20.09 15.03 3.21
C LEU A 216 20.42 14.92 1.73
N THR A 217 19.69 15.67 0.90
CA THR A 217 20.09 15.85 -0.49
C THR A 217 21.52 16.37 -0.48
N ASN A 218 22.44 15.64 -1.09
CA ASN A 218 23.84 16.07 -1.16
C ASN A 218 23.89 17.38 -1.99
N LEU A 219 23.89 18.52 -1.29
CA LEU A 219 23.82 19.84 -1.90
C LEU A 219 24.98 20.05 -2.88
N LEU A 220 26.17 19.51 -2.54
CA LEU A 220 27.35 19.50 -3.40
C LEU A 220 27.15 18.70 -4.70
N HIS A 221 26.35 17.63 -4.67
CA HIS A 221 25.97 16.88 -5.88
C HIS A 221 25.03 17.69 -6.79
N LYS A 222 24.09 18.47 -6.23
CA LYS A 222 23.21 19.35 -7.02
C LYS A 222 23.98 20.50 -7.68
N ILE A 223 24.94 21.11 -6.97
CA ILE A 223 25.78 22.21 -7.49
C ILE A 223 26.63 21.77 -8.69
N ARG A 224 27.06 20.50 -8.74
CA ARG A 224 27.89 19.96 -9.83
C ARG A 224 27.16 19.73 -11.16
N LYS A 225 25.82 19.71 -11.16
CA LYS A 225 25.00 19.46 -12.36
C LYS A 225 24.54 20.73 -13.09
N VAL A 226 24.91 21.93 -12.61
CA VAL A 226 24.69 23.16 -13.40
C VAL A 226 25.62 23.11 -14.61
N PRO A 227 25.11 23.04 -15.86
CA PRO A 227 25.98 23.11 -17.02
C PRO A 227 26.67 24.47 -16.98
N ARG A 228 28.00 24.49 -17.02
CA ARG A 228 28.74 25.69 -17.41
C ARG A 228 28.36 25.98 -18.88
N ARG A 229 27.23 26.65 -19.12
CA ARG A 229 27.06 27.41 -20.35
C ARG A 229 28.07 28.54 -20.27
N MET A 230 29.28 28.31 -20.79
CA MET A 230 30.16 29.42 -21.15
C MET A 230 29.44 30.19 -22.25
N PRO A 231 29.16 31.49 -22.07
CA PRO A 231 28.85 32.34 -23.19
C PRO A 231 30.13 32.38 -24.04
N SER A 232 30.10 31.84 -25.26
CA SER A 232 31.12 32.14 -26.26
C SER A 232 30.91 33.60 -26.68
N PHE A 233 31.55 34.50 -25.95
CA PHE A 233 31.70 35.90 -26.35
C PHE A 233 33.20 36.20 -26.46
N ILE A 234 33.51 37.05 -27.44
CA ILE A 234 34.81 37.50 -27.97
C ILE A 234 35.15 36.81 -29.31
N GLU A 235 35.40 37.49 -30.42
CA GLU A 235 35.05 38.83 -30.90
C GLU A 235 35.50 38.92 -32.37
N LYS A 236 34.66 39.53 -33.20
CA LYS A 236 34.99 40.55 -34.22
C LYS A 236 36.28 40.46 -35.06
N LYS A 237 36.05 40.53 -36.39
CA LYS A 237 36.31 41.67 -37.31
C LYS A 237 37.19 41.36 -38.54
N SER A 238 36.54 41.54 -39.70
CA SER A 238 36.99 42.21 -40.93
C SER A 238 38.37 41.90 -41.52
N LYS A 239 38.36 41.45 -42.78
CA LYS A 239 38.92 42.15 -43.96
C LYS A 239 38.61 41.30 -45.21
N ASP A 240 37.77 41.73 -46.14
CA ASP A 240 38.04 42.67 -47.24
C ASP A 240 38.92 42.05 -48.36
N ARG A 241 38.37 42.09 -49.60
CA ARG A 241 39.04 42.19 -50.92
C ARG A 241 39.16 40.96 -51.86
N THR A 242 38.42 41.09 -52.96
CA THR A 242 38.81 40.94 -54.39
C THR A 242 39.33 39.60 -54.93
N GLY A 243 38.66 39.13 -55.98
CA GLY A 243 39.11 38.08 -56.90
C GLY A 243 37.92 37.52 -57.66
#